data_AF-A0A421K8Q5-F1
#
_entry.id   AF-A0A421K8Q5-F1
#
_cell.length_a   1.000
_cell.length_b   1.000
_cell.length_c   1.000
_cell.angle_alpha   90.00
_cell.angle_beta   90.00
_cell.angle_gamma   90.00
#
_symmetry.space_group_name_H-M   'P 1'
#
loop_
_entity.id
_entity.type
_entity.pdbx_description
1 polymer ?
#
loop_
_entity_poly.entity_id
_entity_poly.type
_entity_poly.pdbx_seq_one_letter_code
_entity_poly.pdbx_strand_id
1 'polypeptide(L)'
;MAGYDLQETMELKKDCLVLYKQAPAHVKEIGNKVEIVLPGGRTLSVRDKDVVLLHPGPITSLSILDAEIPSGQVEEAWELLQGESPSLQELAELVYGRYTPSAAWHSFK
;
A
#
# COMPACT_ATOMS: atom_id res chain seq x y z
N MET A 1 5.48 -23.95 21.60
CA MET A 1 6.54 -22.93 21.69
C MET A 1 6.30 -21.95 20.57
N ALA A 2 6.22 -20.66 20.93
CA ALA A 2 6.27 -19.41 20.15
C ALA A 2 5.93 -19.48 18.64
N GLY A 3 5.04 -18.68 18.09
CA GLY A 3 4.50 -17.43 18.56
C GLY A 3 3.20 -17.12 17.83
N TYR A 4 2.46 -16.18 18.41
CA TYR A 4 1.32 -15.56 17.76
C TYR A 4 1.76 -15.11 16.37
N ASP A 5 1.12 -15.68 15.34
CA ASP A 5 1.08 -15.09 14.02
C ASP A 5 0.34 -13.76 14.22
N LEU A 6 1.11 -12.72 14.52
CA LEU A 6 0.64 -11.35 14.48
C LEU A 6 0.44 -11.08 12.99
N GLN A 7 -0.69 -11.53 12.45
CA GLN A 7 -1.23 -10.92 11.24
C GLN A 7 -1.38 -9.45 11.60
N GLU A 8 -0.39 -8.65 11.19
CA GLU A 8 -0.38 -7.22 11.41
C GLU A 8 -1.69 -6.71 10.82
N THR A 9 -2.65 -6.45 11.70
CA THR A 9 -4.01 -6.13 11.27
C THR A 9 -3.87 -4.82 10.52
N MET A 10 -4.10 -4.86 9.21
CA MET A 10 -4.04 -3.71 8.32
C MET A 10 -5.13 -2.72 8.75
N GLU A 11 -4.79 -1.88 9.72
CA GLU A 11 -5.67 -0.87 10.29
C GLU A 11 -5.37 0.48 9.66
N LEU A 12 -6.44 1.20 9.35
CA LEU A 12 -6.33 2.55 8.80
C LEU A 12 -5.87 3.51 9.90
N LYS A 13 -4.65 4.04 9.77
CA LYS A 13 -4.04 5.00 10.70
C LYS A 13 -3.37 6.14 9.93
N LYS A 14 -2.93 7.14 10.69
CA LYS A 14 -2.08 8.21 10.16
C LYS A 14 -0.84 7.62 9.49
N ASP A 15 -0.41 8.25 8.40
CA ASP A 15 0.76 7.86 7.61
C ASP A 15 0.61 6.54 6.83
N CYS A 16 -0.61 6.00 6.73
CA CYS A 16 -0.92 4.93 5.79
C CYS A 16 -0.92 5.41 4.33
N LEU A 17 -0.58 4.50 3.42
CA LEU A 17 -0.81 4.63 1.99
C LEU A 17 -2.16 4.01 1.66
N VAL A 18 -3.03 4.78 1.04
CA VAL A 18 -4.37 4.34 0.64
C VAL A 18 -4.63 4.63 -0.83
N LEU A 19 -5.57 3.90 -1.40
CA LEU A 19 -6.11 4.17 -2.72
C LEU A 19 -7.38 5.01 -2.60
N TYR A 20 -7.45 6.11 -3.35
CA TYR A 20 -8.68 6.89 -3.53
C TYR A 20 -8.93 7.06 -5.02
N LYS A 21 -10.03 6.50 -5.53
CA LYS A 21 -10.39 6.56 -6.96
C LYS A 21 -9.23 6.16 -7.90
N GLN A 22 -8.57 5.03 -7.60
CA GLN A 22 -7.42 4.49 -8.36
C GLN A 22 -6.15 5.36 -8.32
N ALA A 23 -6.12 6.43 -7.53
CA ALA A 23 -4.93 7.23 -7.28
C ALA A 23 -4.35 6.92 -5.88
N PRO A 24 -3.01 7.00 -5.71
CA PRO A 24 -2.40 6.84 -4.40
C PRO A 24 -2.67 8.09 -3.56
N ALA A 25 -2.91 7.90 -2.27
CA ALA A 25 -3.15 8.98 -1.34
C ALA A 25 -2.52 8.65 0.03
N HIS A 26 -2.11 9.69 0.75
CA HIS A 26 -1.50 9.59 2.07
C HIS A 26 -2.51 9.99 3.14
N VAL A 27 -2.70 9.15 4.15
CA VAL A 27 -3.54 9.51 5.30
C VAL A 27 -2.83 10.53 6.18
N LYS A 28 -3.34 11.76 6.18
CA LYS A 28 -2.87 12.85 7.03
C LYS A 28 -3.34 12.73 8.47
N GLU A 29 -4.62 12.37 8.64
CA GLU A 29 -5.26 12.27 9.96
C GLU A 29 -6.49 11.35 9.91
N ILE A 30 -6.77 10.69 11.04
CA ILE A 30 -7.96 9.87 11.26
C ILE A 30 -8.81 10.53 12.35
N GLY A 31 -10.06 10.85 12.00
CA GLY A 31 -11.08 11.35 12.92
C GLY A 31 -12.46 10.80 12.55
N ASN A 32 -13.49 11.65 12.55
CA ASN A 32 -14.83 11.28 12.07
C ASN A 32 -14.86 10.93 10.57
N LYS A 33 -13.88 11.43 9.83
CA LYS A 33 -13.60 11.15 8.42
C LYS A 33 -12.09 10.97 8.28
N VAL A 34 -11.68 10.36 7.17
CA VAL A 34 -10.27 10.17 6.84
C VAL A 34 -9.80 11.40 6.06
N GLU A 35 -8.81 12.11 6.57
CA GLU A 35 -8.14 13.17 5.81
C GLU A 35 -7.01 12.56 4.98
N ILE A 36 -7.10 12.70 3.66
CA ILE A 36 -6.11 12.19 2.72
C ILE A 36 -5.46 13.32 1.93
N VAL A 37 -4.18 13.17 1.62
CA VAL A 37 -3.42 14.04 0.71
C VAL A 37 -3.23 13.31 -0.61
N LEU A 38 -3.65 13.95 -1.70
CA LEU A 38 -3.50 13.48 -3.07
C LEU A 38 -2.15 13.90 -3.67
N PRO A 39 -1.73 13.29 -4.79
CA PRO A 39 -0.61 13.80 -5.58
C PRO A 39 -0.84 15.27 -5.93
N GLY A 40 0.18 16.10 -5.77
CA GLY A 40 0.06 17.57 -5.90
C GLY A 40 -0.38 18.30 -4.64
N GLY A 41 -0.51 17.62 -3.49
CA GLY A 41 -0.66 18.25 -2.16
C GLY A 41 -2.09 18.65 -1.79
N ARG A 42 -3.07 18.36 -2.66
CA ARG A 42 -4.50 18.63 -2.36
C ARG A 42 -4.98 17.70 -1.24
N THR A 43 -5.61 18.26 -0.21
CA THR A 43 -6.22 17.49 0.88
C THR A 43 -7.72 17.29 0.66
N LEU A 44 -8.26 16.11 0.98
CA LEU A 44 -9.68 15.79 0.96
C LEU A 44 -10.09 15.07 2.26
N SER A 45 -11.34 15.25 2.67
CA SER A 45 -11.96 14.51 3.77
C SER A 45 -13.00 13.54 3.21
N VAL A 46 -12.73 12.24 3.37
CA VAL A 46 -13.49 11.14 2.77
C VAL A 46 -13.97 10.15 3.83
N ARG A 47 -14.92 9.28 3.51
CA ARG A 47 -15.32 8.23 4.44
C ARG A 47 -14.29 7.09 4.40
N ASP A 48 -14.22 6.31 5.48
CA ASP A 48 -13.40 5.10 5.57
C ASP A 48 -13.63 4.16 4.37
N LYS A 49 -14.89 3.94 3.98
CA LYS A 49 -15.26 3.11 2.83
C LYS A 49 -14.88 3.66 1.46
N ASP A 50 -14.56 4.95 1.37
CA ASP A 50 -14.19 5.59 0.10
C ASP A 50 -12.69 5.41 -0.21
N VAL A 51 -11.93 4.83 0.73
CA VAL A 51 -10.50 4.54 0.60
C VAL A 51 -10.23 3.05 0.78
N VAL A 52 -9.20 2.55 0.11
CA VAL A 52 -8.72 1.18 0.29
C VAL A 52 -7.31 1.24 0.86
N LEU A 53 -7.04 0.56 1.96
CA LEU A 53 -5.71 0.52 2.54
C LEU A 53 -4.76 -0.27 1.62
N LEU A 54 -3.72 0.39 1.16
CA LEU A 54 -2.74 -0.18 0.23
C LEU A 54 -1.44 -0.57 0.93
N HIS A 55 -1.05 0.17 1.98
CA HIS A 55 0.07 -0.19 2.86
C HIS A 55 -0.12 0.48 4.23
N PRO A 56 0.21 -0.18 5.36
CA PRO A 56 0.07 0.37 6.72
C PRO A 56 1.03 1.53 7.06
N GLY A 57 1.78 2.05 6.07
CA GLY A 57 2.78 3.09 6.28
C GLY A 57 4.04 2.64 7.04
N PRO A 58 4.82 3.59 7.59
CA PRO A 58 4.62 5.03 7.47
C PRO A 58 5.07 5.56 6.10
N ILE A 59 4.28 6.46 5.51
CA ILE A 59 4.74 7.30 4.39
C ILE A 59 4.78 8.75 4.82
N THR A 60 5.89 9.44 4.50
CA THR A 60 6.07 10.86 4.81
C THR A 60 5.53 11.75 3.69
N SER A 61 5.52 11.25 2.45
CA SER A 61 5.06 11.94 1.25
C SER A 61 4.89 10.95 0.10
N LEU A 62 3.97 11.23 -0.83
CA LEU A 62 3.74 10.39 -2.02
C LEU A 62 4.91 10.38 -3.01
N SER A 63 5.83 11.35 -2.93
CA SER A 63 7.03 11.40 -3.78
C SER A 63 7.95 10.18 -3.64
N ILE A 64 7.87 9.44 -2.52
CA ILE A 64 8.61 8.19 -2.33
C ILE A 64 8.23 7.12 -3.36
N LEU A 65 6.98 7.16 -3.85
CA LEU A 65 6.47 6.21 -4.83
C LEU A 65 7.13 6.37 -6.20
N ASP A 66 7.59 7.57 -6.55
CA ASP A 66 8.31 7.83 -7.80
C ASP A 66 9.83 7.78 -7.62
N ALA A 67 10.32 8.08 -6.42
CA ALA A 67 11.75 8.12 -6.11
C ALA A 67 12.37 6.72 -6.00
N GLU A 68 11.61 5.74 -5.49
CA GLU A 68 12.08 4.38 -5.27
C GLU A 68 11.28 3.42 -6.13
N ILE A 69 11.57 3.37 -7.44
CA ILE A 69 11.03 2.31 -8.31
C ILE A 69 11.74 1.00 -7.92
N PRO A 70 11.04 0.05 -7.29
CA PRO A 70 11.69 -1.18 -6.84
C PRO A 70 12.07 -2.02 -8.06
N SER A 71 13.32 -2.49 -8.08
CA SER A 71 13.73 -3.52 -9.03
C SER A 71 13.04 -4.82 -8.63
N GLY A 72 12.30 -5.42 -9.55
CA GLY A 72 11.53 -6.63 -9.30
C GLY A 72 11.60 -7.61 -10.46
N GLN A 73 11.33 -8.86 -10.15
CA GLN A 73 11.41 -10.00 -11.07
C GLN A 73 9.98 -10.43 -11.44
N VAL A 74 9.31 -9.62 -12.25
CA VAL A 74 7.88 -9.82 -12.58
C VAL A 74 7.65 -11.16 -13.30
N GLU A 75 8.55 -11.52 -14.22
CA GLU A 75 8.46 -12.76 -14.98
C GLU A 75 8.60 -13.99 -14.07
N GLU A 76 9.62 -14.01 -13.21
CA GLU A 76 9.84 -15.10 -12.24
C GLU A 76 8.68 -15.20 -11.24
N ALA A 77 8.19 -14.07 -10.74
CA ALA A 77 7.03 -14.03 -9.85
C ALA A 77 5.77 -14.59 -10.53
N TRP A 78 5.55 -14.27 -11.81
CA TRP A 78 4.43 -14.82 -12.57
C TRP A 78 4.56 -16.33 -12.77
N GLU A 79 5.76 -16.80 -13.09
CA GLU A 79 6.06 -18.24 -13.18
C GLU A 79 5.90 -18.95 -11.83
N LEU A 80 6.12 -18.28 -10.70
CA LEU A 80 5.88 -18.87 -9.38
C LEU A 80 4.38 -18.99 -9.06
N LEU A 81 3.58 -18.00 -9.43
CA LEU A 81 2.16 -17.98 -9.08
C LEU A 81 1.34 -19.06 -9.78
N GLN A 82 1.73 -19.53 -10.98
CA GLN A 82 1.09 -20.67 -11.67
C GLN A 82 -0.46 -20.67 -11.68
N GLY A 83 -1.10 -19.49 -11.67
CA GLY A 83 -2.57 -19.36 -11.63
C GLY A 83 -3.20 -19.19 -10.23
N GLU A 84 -2.39 -19.05 -9.18
CA GLU A 84 -2.83 -18.61 -7.85
C GLU A 84 -3.27 -17.15 -7.86
N SER A 85 -4.13 -16.78 -6.91
CA SER A 85 -4.59 -15.42 -6.67
C SER A 85 -4.03 -14.90 -5.35
N PRO A 86 -2.76 -14.46 -5.32
CA PRO A 86 -2.13 -13.96 -4.11
C PRO A 86 -2.78 -12.65 -3.65
N SER A 87 -2.62 -12.32 -2.37
CA SER A 87 -2.88 -10.97 -1.89
C SER A 87 -1.88 -9.97 -2.49
N LEU A 88 -2.21 -8.67 -2.44
CA LEU A 88 -1.30 -7.61 -2.89
C LEU A 88 0.04 -7.66 -2.17
N GLN A 89 0.03 -7.96 -0.87
CA GLN A 89 1.24 -8.08 -0.06
C GLN A 89 2.11 -9.23 -0.58
N GLU A 90 1.55 -10.43 -0.74
CA GLU A 90 2.28 -11.59 -1.25
C GLU A 90 2.84 -11.33 -2.64
N LEU A 91 2.06 -10.71 -3.53
CA LEU A 91 2.53 -10.33 -4.87
C LEU A 91 3.70 -9.36 -4.80
N ALA A 92 3.65 -8.34 -3.93
CA ALA A 92 4.73 -7.38 -3.77
C ALA A 92 6.00 -8.02 -3.19
N GLU A 93 5.86 -8.92 -2.22
CA GLU A 93 6.99 -9.68 -1.66
C GLU A 93 7.59 -10.63 -2.70
N LEU A 94 6.76 -11.24 -3.55
CA LEU A 94 7.23 -12.14 -4.59
C LEU A 94 7.98 -11.38 -5.70
N VAL A 95 7.44 -10.25 -6.16
CA VAL A 95 8.03 -9.48 -7.25
C VAL A 95 9.25 -8.68 -6.78
N TYR A 96 9.16 -8.02 -5.62
CA TYR A 96 10.15 -7.03 -5.17
C TYR A 96 10.96 -7.50 -3.95
N GLY A 97 10.68 -8.69 -3.42
CA GLY A 97 11.36 -9.25 -2.23
C GLY A 97 10.90 -8.65 -0.90
N ARG A 98 10.15 -7.54 -0.90
CA ARG A 98 9.59 -6.89 0.31
C ARG A 98 8.32 -6.12 0.01
N TYR A 99 7.41 -6.12 0.98
CA TYR A 99 6.25 -5.24 0.99
C TYR A 99 6.62 -3.88 1.59
N THR A 100 6.98 -2.94 0.71
CA THR A 100 7.20 -1.53 1.04
C THR A 100 6.08 -0.68 0.46
N PRO A 101 5.88 0.58 0.90
CA PRO A 101 4.86 1.44 0.31
C PRO A 101 5.00 1.61 -1.21
N SER A 102 6.23 1.69 -1.71
CA SER A 102 6.49 1.75 -3.15
C SER A 102 6.17 0.43 -3.85
N ALA A 103 6.58 -0.70 -3.28
CA ALA A 103 6.26 -2.03 -3.82
C ALA A 103 4.74 -2.27 -3.89
N ALA A 104 4.00 -1.91 -2.84
CA ALA A 104 2.55 -2.02 -2.80
C ALA A 104 1.87 -1.21 -3.91
N TRP A 105 2.35 0.02 -4.16
CA TRP A 105 1.87 0.85 -5.27
C TRP A 105 2.20 0.27 -6.63
N HIS A 106 3.43 -0.22 -6.82
CA HIS A 106 3.86 -0.79 -8.10
C HIS A 106 3.23 -2.14 -8.42
N SER A 107 2.85 -2.92 -7.41
CA SER A 107 2.06 -4.15 -7.59
C SER A 107 0.59 -3.89 -7.93
N PHE A 108 0.06 -2.68 -7.64
CA PHE A 108 -1.33 -2.32 -7.92
C PHE A 108 -1.54 -1.66 -9.30
N LYS A 109 -0.56 -0.86 -9.76
CA LYS A 109 -0.69 0.01 -10.94
C LYS A 109 -0.69 -0.71 -12.29
#